data_AF-A0AAP9VX89-F1
#
_entry.id   AF-A0AAP9VX89-F1
#
_cell.length_a   1.000
_cell.length_b   1.000
_cell.length_c   1.000
_cell.angle_alpha   90.00
_cell.angle_beta   90.00
_cell.angle_gamma   90.00
#
_symmetry.space_group_name_H-M   'P 1'
#
loop_
_entity.id
_entity.type
_entity.pdbx_description
1 polymer ?
#
loop_
_entity_poly.entity_id
_entity_poly.type
_entity_poly.pdbx_seq_one_letter_code
_entity_poly.pdbx_strand_id
1 'polypeptide(L)'
;MHSSAKVFAGFVNWLLSLCLVSEGELLEILEGFDGVQGVIESNLYISAYEEIARYLAHLRSFEEMIFFVESNSEVLSELPGEQYYFVEAVVDVYSVGGQNVARLIDASPKRYREYLIKRFG
;
A
#
# COMPACT_ATOMS: atom_id res chain seq x y z
N MET A 1 15.61 -13.95 -7.72
CA MET A 1 14.26 -13.84 -7.10
C MET A 1 14.46 -13.47 -5.64
N HIS A 2 14.00 -12.29 -5.22
CA HIS A 2 13.92 -11.99 -3.79
C HIS A 2 12.77 -12.80 -3.18
N SER A 3 12.96 -13.35 -1.98
CA SER A 3 11.87 -14.02 -1.25
C SER A 3 10.79 -12.99 -0.90
N SER A 4 9.49 -13.32 -1.09
CA SER A 4 8.37 -12.43 -0.75
C SER A 4 8.45 -11.92 0.69
N ALA A 5 8.94 -12.75 1.62
CA ALA A 5 9.21 -12.34 3.01
C ALA A 5 10.21 -11.18 3.11
N LYS A 6 11.32 -11.22 2.35
CA LYS A 6 12.33 -10.14 2.35
C LYS A 6 11.78 -8.86 1.75
N VAL A 7 10.96 -9.00 0.71
CA VAL A 7 10.33 -7.87 0.04
C VAL A 7 9.31 -7.20 0.98
N PHE A 8 8.47 -8.00 1.62
CA PHE A 8 7.49 -7.50 2.59
C PHE A 8 8.15 -6.81 3.78
N ALA A 9 9.17 -7.44 4.38
CA ALA A 9 9.94 -6.82 5.45
C ALA A 9 10.62 -5.51 5.00
N GLY A 10 11.16 -5.48 3.78
CA GLY A 10 11.73 -4.27 3.19
C GLY A 10 10.70 -3.14 3.03
N PHE A 11 9.50 -3.48 2.57
CA PHE A 11 8.39 -2.53 2.45
C PHE A 11 7.97 -1.97 3.82
N VAL A 12 7.82 -2.83 4.83
CA VAL A 12 7.48 -2.42 6.19
C VAL A 12 8.54 -1.45 6.75
N ASN A 13 9.82 -1.81 6.64
CA ASN A 13 10.91 -0.97 7.08
C ASN A 13 10.95 0.38 6.34
N TRP A 14 10.62 0.37 5.06
CA TRP A 14 10.51 1.59 4.27
C TRP A 14 9.39 2.49 4.77
N LEU A 15 8.19 1.96 5.06
CA LEU A 15 7.10 2.76 5.63
C LEU A 15 7.45 3.36 7.01
N LEU A 16 8.12 2.58 7.86
CA LEU A 16 8.63 3.05 9.15
C LEU A 16 9.65 4.18 8.96
N SER A 17 10.56 4.06 8.00
CA SER A 17 11.59 5.07 7.72
C SER A 17 11.01 6.40 7.21
N LEU A 18 9.83 6.36 6.59
CA LEU A 18 9.09 7.54 6.14
C LEU A 18 8.23 8.15 7.26
N CYS A 19 8.22 7.57 8.46
CA CYS A 19 7.33 7.95 9.57
C CYS A 19 5.84 7.97 9.17
N LEU A 20 5.44 7.16 8.19
CA LEU A 20 4.04 7.06 7.75
C LEU A 20 3.19 6.30 8.76
N VAL A 21 3.83 5.38 9.47
CA VAL A 21 3.33 4.51 10.53
C VAL A 21 4.45 4.31 11.55
N SER A 22 4.07 4.14 12.81
CA SER A 22 4.95 3.69 13.89
C SER A 22 4.94 2.16 14.01
N GLU A 23 5.90 1.59 14.73
CA GLU A 23 5.93 0.15 15.01
C GLU A 23 4.70 -0.31 15.78
N GLY A 24 4.19 0.51 16.71
CA GLY A 24 2.97 0.22 17.47
C GLY A 24 1.74 0.16 16.57
N GLU A 25 1.56 1.16 15.70
CA GLU A 25 0.46 1.13 14.71
C GLU A 25 0.59 -0.07 13.78
N LEU A 26 1.80 -0.46 13.39
CA LEU A 26 2.01 -1.62 12.53
C LEU A 26 1.56 -2.94 13.18
N LEU A 27 1.78 -3.08 14.48
CA LEU A 27 1.30 -4.23 15.26
C LEU A 27 -0.23 -4.23 15.33
N GLU A 28 -0.86 -3.08 15.51
CA GLU A 28 -2.32 -2.94 15.53
C GLU A 28 -2.93 -3.25 14.16
N ILE A 29 -2.39 -2.67 13.08
CA ILE A 29 -2.84 -2.91 11.71
C ILE A 29 -2.80 -4.40 11.36
N LEU A 30 -1.75 -5.10 11.81
CA LEU A 30 -1.50 -6.50 11.48
C LEU A 30 -1.86 -7.45 12.62
N GLU A 31 -2.63 -7.02 13.62
CA GLU A 31 -3.00 -7.85 14.78
C GLU A 31 -3.70 -9.14 14.33
N GLY A 32 -4.61 -9.03 13.35
CA GLY A 32 -5.31 -10.18 12.77
C GLY A 32 -4.42 -11.18 12.02
N PHE A 33 -3.14 -10.87 11.82
CA PHE A 33 -2.14 -11.72 11.19
C PHE A 33 -0.98 -12.08 12.13
N ASP A 34 -1.12 -11.88 13.45
CA ASP A 34 -0.03 -12.04 14.43
C ASP A 34 1.20 -11.16 14.10
N GLY A 35 0.93 -9.95 13.59
CA GLY A 35 1.95 -8.97 13.22
C GLY A 35 2.74 -9.33 11.95
N VAL A 36 3.85 -8.63 11.73
CA VAL A 36 4.73 -8.83 10.56
C VAL A 36 5.22 -10.28 10.44
N GLN A 37 5.54 -10.90 11.59
CA GLN A 37 6.06 -12.26 11.62
C GLN A 37 4.99 -13.28 11.22
N GLY A 38 3.76 -13.16 11.72
CA GLY A 38 2.69 -14.07 11.33
C GLY A 38 2.26 -13.91 9.87
N VAL A 39 2.34 -12.71 9.29
CA VAL A 39 2.19 -12.50 7.83
C VAL A 39 3.21 -13.31 7.04
N ILE A 40 4.48 -13.28 7.47
CA ILE A 40 5.58 -14.01 6.81
C ILE A 40 5.38 -15.52 6.93
N GLU A 41 5.06 -16.02 8.12
CA GLU A 41 4.87 -17.45 8.37
C GLU A 41 3.65 -18.01 7.61
N SER A 42 2.58 -17.22 7.51
CA SER A 42 1.33 -17.59 6.84
C SER A 42 1.31 -17.27 5.34
N ASN A 43 2.34 -16.59 4.81
CA ASN A 43 2.42 -16.08 3.44
C ASN A 43 1.21 -15.20 3.01
N LEU A 44 0.67 -14.40 3.92
CA LEU A 44 -0.52 -13.55 3.70
C LEU A 44 -0.14 -12.13 3.23
N TYR A 45 0.85 -12.01 2.34
CA TYR A 45 1.42 -10.71 1.97
C TYR A 45 0.42 -9.76 1.31
N ILE A 46 -0.43 -10.26 0.40
CA ILE A 46 -1.44 -9.44 -0.28
C ILE A 46 -2.42 -8.83 0.72
N SER A 47 -2.97 -9.65 1.62
CA SER A 47 -3.88 -9.17 2.66
C SER A 47 -3.21 -8.16 3.59
N ALA A 48 -1.94 -8.36 3.94
CA ALA A 48 -1.19 -7.39 4.73
C ALA A 48 -0.97 -6.06 3.98
N TYR A 49 -0.66 -6.09 2.69
CA TYR A 49 -0.57 -4.88 1.86
C TYR A 49 -1.88 -4.09 1.85
N GLU A 50 -3.01 -4.79 1.70
CA GLU A 50 -4.33 -4.18 1.70
C GLU A 50 -4.69 -3.56 3.05
N GLU A 51 -4.44 -4.25 4.17
CA GLU A 51 -4.76 -3.69 5.50
C GLU A 51 -3.92 -2.46 5.83
N ILE A 52 -2.63 -2.47 5.50
CA ILE A 52 -1.77 -1.29 5.66
C ILE A 52 -2.26 -0.13 4.79
N ALA A 53 -2.64 -0.40 3.53
CA ALA A 53 -3.21 0.59 2.64
C ALA A 53 -4.51 1.19 3.19
N ARG A 54 -5.43 0.35 3.65
CA ARG A 54 -6.71 0.78 4.23
C ARG A 54 -6.48 1.65 5.44
N TYR A 55 -5.62 1.25 6.37
CA TYR A 55 -5.30 2.04 7.55
C TYR A 55 -4.75 3.42 7.16
N LEU A 56 -3.75 3.45 6.28
CA LEU A 56 -3.12 4.70 5.84
C LEU A 56 -4.12 5.64 5.13
N ALA A 57 -4.98 5.11 4.27
CA ALA A 57 -5.98 5.89 3.56
C ALA A 57 -7.05 6.49 4.48
N HIS A 58 -7.38 5.84 5.60
CA HIS A 58 -8.28 6.41 6.60
C HIS A 58 -7.61 7.48 7.47
N LEU A 59 -6.29 7.36 7.70
CA LEU A 59 -5.54 8.31 8.53
C LEU A 59 -5.13 9.57 7.77
N ARG A 60 -4.90 9.47 6.46
CA ARG A 60 -4.39 10.56 5.62
C ARG A 60 -5.48 11.17 4.76
N SER A 61 -5.35 12.46 4.48
CA SER A 61 -6.18 13.12 3.48
C SER A 61 -5.87 12.61 2.07
N PHE A 62 -6.83 12.77 1.17
CA PHE A 62 -6.67 12.39 -0.23
C PHE A 62 -5.46 13.06 -0.91
N GLU A 63 -5.22 14.34 -0.61
CA GLU A 63 -4.07 15.08 -1.17
C GLU A 63 -2.73 14.59 -0.62
N GLU A 64 -2.64 14.30 0.68
CA GLU A 64 -1.44 13.69 1.28
C GLU A 64 -1.13 12.34 0.64
N MET A 65 -2.16 11.55 0.34
CA MET A 65 -1.97 10.25 -0.29
C MET A 65 -1.54 10.36 -1.75
N ILE A 66 -2.12 11.29 -2.52
CA ILE A 66 -1.65 11.58 -3.88
C ILE A 66 -0.17 11.95 -3.84
N PHE A 67 0.21 12.87 -2.95
CA PHE A 67 1.59 13.31 -2.81
C PHE A 67 2.53 12.17 -2.43
N PHE A 68 2.10 11.30 -1.51
CA PHE A 68 2.86 10.12 -1.12
C PHE A 68 3.09 9.17 -2.31
N VAL A 69 2.03 8.81 -3.02
CA VAL A 69 2.12 7.87 -4.16
C VAL A 69 2.98 8.46 -5.29
N GLU A 70 2.81 9.75 -5.59
CA GLU A 70 3.59 10.43 -6.62
C GLU A 70 5.09 10.47 -6.27
N SER A 71 5.41 10.94 -5.04
CA SER A 71 6.79 11.10 -4.56
C SER A 71 7.55 9.79 -4.43
N ASN A 72 6.83 8.67 -4.32
CA ASN A 72 7.40 7.33 -4.13
C ASN A 72 7.10 6.38 -5.29
N SER A 73 6.64 6.90 -6.43
CA SER A 73 6.20 6.11 -7.56
C SER A 73 7.31 5.19 -8.12
N GLU A 74 8.57 5.63 -8.09
CA GLU A 74 9.72 4.83 -8.52
C GLU A 74 9.92 3.61 -7.59
N VAL A 75 9.99 3.83 -6.28
CA VAL A 75 10.13 2.75 -5.28
C VAL A 75 8.97 1.76 -5.40
N LEU A 76 7.73 2.25 -5.49
CA LEU A 76 6.54 1.41 -5.67
C LEU A 76 6.54 0.63 -6.99
N SER A 77 7.24 1.13 -8.02
CA SER A 77 7.37 0.49 -9.33
C SER A 77 8.47 -0.57 -9.39
N GLU A 78 9.46 -0.50 -8.50
CA GLU A 78 10.57 -1.47 -8.41
C GLU A 78 10.21 -2.71 -7.60
N LEU A 79 9.23 -2.57 -6.69
CA LEU A 79 8.75 -3.68 -5.88
C LEU A 79 8.04 -4.75 -6.75
N PRO A 80 7.93 -6.01 -6.29
CA PRO A 80 7.21 -7.09 -6.98
C PRO A 80 5.72 -6.79 -7.29
N GLY A 81 5.02 -7.75 -7.90
CA GLY A 81 3.63 -7.55 -8.31
C GLY A 81 2.65 -7.37 -7.14
N GLU A 82 2.95 -7.93 -5.97
CA GLU A 82 2.06 -7.94 -4.80
C GLU A 82 1.77 -6.54 -4.24
N GLN A 83 2.67 -5.58 -4.45
CA GLN A 83 2.52 -4.19 -4.01
C GLN A 83 1.52 -3.40 -4.84
N TYR A 84 1.09 -3.94 -5.98
CA TYR A 84 -0.09 -3.44 -6.68
C TYR A 84 -1.30 -3.39 -5.74
N TYR A 85 -1.50 -4.40 -4.90
CA TYR A 85 -2.66 -4.49 -4.01
C TYR A 85 -2.66 -3.43 -2.92
N PHE A 86 -1.48 -2.92 -2.53
CA PHE A 86 -1.40 -1.73 -1.69
C PHE A 86 -2.00 -0.51 -2.40
N VAL A 87 -1.54 -0.21 -3.62
CA VAL A 87 -2.02 0.97 -4.40
C VAL A 87 -3.49 0.82 -4.75
N GLU A 88 -3.92 -0.38 -5.15
CA GLU A 88 -5.32 -0.68 -5.45
C GLU A 88 -6.22 -0.44 -4.24
N ALA A 89 -5.85 -0.95 -3.06
CA ALA A 89 -6.63 -0.75 -1.84
C ALA A 89 -6.70 0.73 -1.41
N VAL A 90 -5.62 1.51 -1.60
CA VAL A 90 -5.66 2.95 -1.37
C VAL A 90 -6.68 3.63 -2.29
N VAL A 91 -6.65 3.33 -3.59
CA VAL A 91 -7.59 3.89 -4.57
C VAL A 91 -9.03 3.50 -4.23
N ASP A 92 -9.25 2.24 -3.87
CA ASP A 92 -10.56 1.71 -3.48
C ASP A 92 -11.17 2.47 -2.30
N VAL A 93 -10.41 2.71 -1.23
CA VAL A 93 -10.89 3.45 -0.04
C VAL A 93 -11.35 4.86 -0.40
N TYR A 94 -10.56 5.62 -1.17
CA TYR A 94 -10.95 6.98 -1.56
C TYR A 94 -12.10 6.99 -2.57
N SER A 95 -12.14 6.01 -3.49
CA SER A 95 -13.24 5.86 -4.45
C SER A 95 -14.57 5.59 -3.74
N VAL A 96 -14.60 4.64 -2.80
CA VAL A 96 -15.77 4.35 -1.95
C VAL A 96 -16.15 5.56 -1.09
N GLY A 97 -15.16 6.36 -0.66
CA GLY A 97 -15.36 7.63 0.02
C GLY A 97 -15.89 8.78 -0.86
N GLY A 98 -16.18 8.53 -2.15
CA GLY A 98 -16.75 9.50 -3.09
C GLY A 98 -15.73 10.46 -3.70
N GLN A 99 -14.42 10.21 -3.53
CA GLN A 99 -13.39 11.03 -4.17
C GLN A 99 -13.27 10.70 -5.66
N ASN A 100 -12.94 11.72 -6.45
CA ASN A 100 -12.50 11.51 -7.83
C ASN A 100 -11.05 11.01 -7.82
N VAL A 101 -10.87 9.71 -7.97
CA VAL A 101 -9.57 9.04 -7.88
C VAL A 101 -8.68 9.18 -9.13
N ALA A 102 -9.12 9.87 -10.18
CA ALA A 102 -8.33 10.03 -11.41
C ALA A 102 -6.91 10.58 -11.13
N ARG A 103 -6.80 11.58 -10.25
CA ARG A 103 -5.50 12.16 -9.85
C ARG A 103 -4.60 11.18 -9.10
N LEU A 104 -5.18 10.31 -8.28
CA LEU A 104 -4.44 9.28 -7.54
C LEU A 104 -3.97 8.15 -8.47
N ILE A 105 -4.80 7.78 -9.44
CA ILE A 105 -4.44 6.84 -10.51
C ILE A 105 -3.30 7.43 -11.36
N ASP A 106 -3.38 8.72 -11.72
CA ASP A 106 -2.32 9.40 -12.46
C ASP A 106 -1.03 9.57 -11.67
N ALA A 107 -1.09 9.68 -10.34
CA ALA A 107 0.08 9.67 -9.47
C ALA A 107 0.72 8.27 -9.34
N SER A 108 -0.05 7.21 -9.56
CA SER A 108 0.40 5.83 -9.35
C SER A 108 1.51 5.40 -10.33
N PRO A 109 2.31 4.38 -10.00
CA PRO A 109 3.29 3.80 -10.91
C PRO A 109 2.69 3.45 -12.29
N LYS A 110 3.37 3.81 -13.37
CA LYS A 110 2.88 3.62 -14.76
C LYS A 110 2.38 2.21 -15.04
N ARG A 111 3.09 1.19 -14.52
CA ARG A 111 2.76 -0.23 -14.70
C ARG A 111 1.42 -0.65 -14.06
N TYR A 112 0.90 0.13 -13.10
CA TYR A 112 -0.38 -0.14 -12.45
C TYR A 112 -1.55 0.63 -13.06
N ARG A 113 -1.29 1.77 -13.72
CA ARG A 113 -2.34 2.70 -14.17
C ARG A 113 -3.38 2.05 -15.07
N GLU A 114 -2.95 1.24 -16.04
CA GLU A 114 -3.89 0.56 -16.94
C GLU A 114 -4.89 -0.32 -16.19
N TYR A 115 -4.43 -1.07 -15.18
CA TYR A 115 -5.28 -1.90 -14.34
C TYR A 115 -6.20 -1.07 -13.45
N LEU A 116 -5.68 0.01 -12.86
CA LEU A 116 -6.45 0.92 -12.01
C LEU A 116 -7.55 1.65 -12.83
N ILE A 117 -7.23 2.15 -14.02
CA ILE A 117 -8.20 2.79 -14.93
C ILE A 117 -9.30 1.80 -15.31
N LYS A 118 -8.95 0.55 -15.63
CA LYS A 118 -9.95 -0.47 -15.97
C LYS A 118 -10.92 -0.74 -14.81
N ARG A 119 -10.47 -0.60 -13.56
CA ARG A 119 -11.26 -0.91 -12.37
C ARG A 119 -12.03 0.29 -11.82
N PHE A 120 -11.45 1.49 -11.87
CA PHE A 120 -11.95 2.69 -11.18
C PHE A 120 -12.20 3.89 -12.10
N GLY A 121 -11.84 3.79 -13.38
CA GLY A 121 -12.02 4.84 -14.39
C GLY A 121 -13.40 4.91 -15.01
#